data_AF-A0A318E2Z6-F1
#
_entry.id   AF-A0A318E2Z6-F1
#
_cell.length_a   1.000
_cell.length_b   1.000
_cell.length_c   1.000
_cell.angle_alpha   90.00
_cell.angle_beta   90.00
_cell.angle_gamma   90.00
#
_symmetry.space_group_name_H-M   'P 1'
#
loop_
_entity.id
_entity.type
_entity.pdbx_description
1 polymer ?
#
loop_
_entity_poly.entity_id
_entity_poly.type
_entity_poly.pdbx_seq_one_letter_code
_entity_poly.pdbx_strand_id
1 'polypeptide(L)'
;MGLYRGLPVSHAVSVARALLELANDAVTEDVLPKPMAATISATASDIAFRLETFLTSRGTGLPPRLHQHLDGVLVDFDAIVQFADLVVDHDLTPRNIGHVAAALRYTLTRVLERLREVERELDGCATDDRTGLPSTITC
;
A
#
# COMPACT_ATOMS: atom_id res chain seq x y z
N MET A 1 20.91 -15.25 -10.23
CA MET A 1 19.46 -15.42 -9.99
C MET A 1 18.97 -14.26 -9.12
N GLY A 2 18.43 -13.18 -9.71
CA GLY A 2 18.19 -11.92 -9.00
C GLY A 2 16.88 -11.19 -9.35
N LEU A 3 15.81 -11.92 -9.71
CA LEU A 3 14.57 -11.34 -10.23
C LEU A 3 13.42 -11.20 -9.20
N TYR A 4 13.63 -11.57 -7.94
CA TYR A 4 12.57 -11.57 -6.91
C TYR A 4 12.63 -10.39 -5.92
N ARG A 5 13.49 -9.38 -6.13
CA ARG A 5 13.76 -8.34 -5.11
C ARG A 5 12.65 -7.27 -4.94
N GLY A 6 11.68 -7.17 -5.85
CA GLY A 6 10.59 -6.15 -5.77
C GLY A 6 9.16 -6.67 -5.97
N LEU A 7 8.96 -7.98 -6.21
CA LEU A 7 7.68 -8.52 -6.65
C LEU A 7 6.49 -8.18 -5.71
N PRO A 8 6.62 -8.29 -4.37
CA PRO A 8 5.52 -7.94 -3.46
C PRO A 8 5.19 -6.44 -3.45
N VAL A 9 6.20 -5.58 -3.58
CA VAL A 9 6.03 -4.12 -3.58
C VAL A 9 5.41 -3.67 -4.90
N SER A 10 5.90 -4.14 -6.05
CA SER A 10 5.30 -3.82 -7.35
C SER A 10 3.87 -4.34 -7.48
N HIS A 11 3.59 -5.51 -6.90
CA HIS A 11 2.22 -6.02 -6.79
C HIS A 11 1.36 -5.09 -5.93
N ALA A 12 1.84 -4.68 -4.75
CA ALA A 12 1.15 -3.73 -3.89
C ALA A 12 0.89 -2.39 -4.57
N VAL A 13 1.82 -1.86 -5.38
CA VAL A 13 1.63 -0.64 -6.19
C VAL A 13 0.48 -0.82 -7.19
N SER A 14 0.43 -1.96 -7.86
CA SER A 14 -0.63 -2.27 -8.84
C SER A 14 -1.99 -2.36 -8.17
N VAL A 15 -2.06 -3.05 -7.03
CA VAL A 15 -3.30 -3.19 -6.26
C VAL A 15 -3.75 -1.86 -5.65
N ALA A 16 -2.85 -1.10 -5.02
CA ALA A 16 -3.18 0.21 -4.46
C ALA A 16 -3.73 1.17 -5.53
N ARG A 17 -3.24 1.07 -6.77
CA ARG A 17 -3.80 1.84 -7.91
C ARG A 17 -5.22 1.43 -8.23
N ALA A 18 -5.50 0.12 -8.34
CA ALA A 18 -6.85 -0.37 -8.61
C ALA A 18 -7.83 0.01 -7.49
N LEU A 19 -7.41 -0.10 -6.23
CA LEU A 19 -8.22 0.33 -5.09
C LEU A 19 -8.49 1.84 -5.11
N LEU A 20 -7.49 2.65 -5.50
CA LEU A 20 -7.64 4.09 -5.65
C LEU A 20 -8.64 4.46 -6.74
N GLU A 21 -8.67 3.72 -7.86
CA GLU A 21 -9.68 3.89 -8.91
C GLU A 21 -11.09 3.64 -8.36
N LEU A 22 -11.30 2.54 -7.64
CA LEU A 22 -12.60 2.26 -6.98
C LEU A 22 -12.99 3.36 -5.99
N ALA A 23 -12.03 3.88 -5.20
CA ALA A 23 -12.29 4.96 -4.26
C ALA A 23 -12.62 6.29 -4.97
N ASN A 24 -12.02 6.55 -6.14
CA ASN A 24 -12.35 7.72 -6.95
C ASN A 24 -13.77 7.63 -7.54
N ASP A 25 -14.17 6.45 -8.01
CA ASP A 25 -15.53 6.20 -8.48
C ASP A 25 -16.53 6.44 -7.35
N ALA A 26 -16.27 5.89 -6.16
CA ALA A 26 -17.12 6.07 -4.99
C ALA A 26 -17.26 7.53 -4.56
N VAL A 27 -16.19 8.32 -4.63
CA VAL A 27 -16.25 9.78 -4.35
C VAL A 27 -17.02 10.53 -5.44
N THR A 28 -16.88 10.11 -6.70
CA THR A 28 -17.55 10.77 -7.84
C THR A 28 -19.06 10.52 -7.82
N GLU A 29 -19.46 9.32 -7.45
CA GLU A 29 -20.86 8.91 -7.37
C GLU A 29 -21.51 9.23 -6.02
N ASP A 30 -20.73 9.68 -5.04
CA ASP A 30 -21.14 9.89 -3.63
C ASP A 30 -21.78 8.63 -3.00
N VAL A 31 -21.33 7.45 -3.43
CA VAL A 31 -21.83 6.14 -3.00
C VAL A 31 -20.66 5.17 -2.88
N LEU A 32 -20.63 4.38 -1.81
CA LEU A 32 -19.71 3.25 -1.65
C LEU A 32 -20.51 1.99 -1.34
N PRO A 33 -20.85 1.18 -2.36
CA PRO A 33 -21.64 -0.03 -2.16
C PRO A 33 -20.92 -1.03 -1.24
N LYS A 34 -21.66 -1.73 -0.37
CA LYS A 34 -21.09 -2.75 0.54
C LYS A 34 -20.21 -3.79 -0.16
N PRO A 35 -20.57 -4.32 -1.35
CA PRO A 35 -19.69 -5.26 -2.07
C PRO A 35 -18.35 -4.64 -2.50
N MET A 36 -18.35 -3.35 -2.87
CA MET A 36 -17.13 -2.62 -3.21
C MET A 36 -16.28 -2.39 -1.96
N ALA A 37 -16.88 -1.96 -0.84
CA ALA A 37 -16.19 -1.82 0.43
C ALA A 37 -15.58 -3.15 0.90
N ALA A 38 -16.33 -4.25 0.86
CA ALA A 38 -15.82 -5.58 1.21
C ALA A 38 -14.64 -6.01 0.32
N THR A 39 -14.69 -5.69 -0.98
CA THR A 39 -13.58 -5.96 -1.90
C THR A 39 -12.33 -5.13 -1.54
N ILE A 40 -12.51 -3.85 -1.22
CA ILE A 40 -11.41 -2.97 -0.77
C ILE A 40 -10.79 -3.52 0.51
N SER A 41 -11.61 -3.85 1.51
CA SER A 41 -11.16 -4.42 2.79
C SER A 41 -10.34 -5.70 2.58
N ALA A 42 -10.94 -6.72 1.95
CA ALA A 42 -10.29 -8.01 1.76
C ALA A 42 -8.98 -7.89 0.97
N THR A 43 -8.96 -7.03 -0.06
CA THR A 43 -7.78 -6.82 -0.89
C THR A 43 -6.68 -6.08 -0.13
N ALA A 44 -7.03 -5.03 0.63
CA ALA A 44 -6.09 -4.30 1.47
C ALA A 44 -5.47 -5.20 2.54
N SER A 45 -6.27 -6.06 3.20
CA SER A 45 -5.77 -7.04 4.16
C SER A 45 -4.79 -8.04 3.55
N ASP A 46 -5.09 -8.61 2.37
CA ASP A 46 -4.18 -9.56 1.69
C ASP A 46 -2.85 -8.89 1.33
N ILE A 47 -2.87 -7.64 0.85
CA ILE A 47 -1.64 -6.91 0.54
C ILE A 47 -0.84 -6.58 1.80
N ALA A 48 -1.49 -6.11 2.86
CA ALA A 48 -0.82 -5.84 4.13
C ALA A 48 -0.11 -7.10 4.66
N PHE A 49 -0.80 -8.23 4.66
CA PHE A 49 -0.23 -9.52 5.08
C PHE A 49 0.99 -9.93 4.24
N ARG A 50 0.94 -9.74 2.93
CA ARG A 50 2.08 -10.05 2.03
C ARG A 50 3.27 -9.12 2.27
N LEU A 51 3.03 -7.84 2.49
CA LEU A 51 4.07 -6.85 2.78
C LEU A 51 4.71 -7.10 4.16
N GLU A 52 3.92 -7.46 5.16
CA GLU A 52 4.41 -7.85 6.48
C GLU A 52 5.26 -9.12 6.42
N THR A 53 4.82 -10.12 5.65
CA THR A 53 5.59 -11.34 5.40
C THR A 53 6.92 -11.00 4.70
N PHE A 54 6.88 -10.10 3.71
CA PHE A 54 8.08 -9.62 3.03
C PHE A 54 9.04 -8.93 4.01
N LEU A 55 8.55 -8.00 4.84
CA LEU A 55 9.34 -7.32 5.86
C LEU A 55 9.98 -8.30 6.83
N THR A 56 9.21 -9.24 7.38
CA THR A 56 9.72 -10.24 8.33
C THR A 56 10.79 -11.12 7.70
N SER A 57 10.61 -11.51 6.43
CA SER A 57 11.57 -12.34 5.69
C SER A 57 12.88 -11.62 5.33
N ARG A 58 12.84 -10.28 5.24
CA ARG A 58 13.93 -9.43 4.72
C ARG A 58 14.49 -8.46 5.75
N GLY A 59 13.95 -8.43 6.97
CA GLY A 59 14.11 -7.31 7.92
C GLY A 59 15.55 -6.94 8.26
N THR A 60 16.49 -7.90 8.25
CA THR A 60 17.92 -7.62 8.49
C THR A 60 18.69 -7.15 7.26
N GLY A 61 18.10 -7.27 6.07
CA GLY A 61 18.72 -6.93 4.79
C GLY A 61 18.10 -5.71 4.10
N LEU A 62 17.16 -5.02 4.75
CA LEU A 62 16.57 -3.77 4.26
C LEU A 62 17.19 -2.57 5.00
N PRO A 63 17.51 -1.48 4.27
CA PRO A 63 17.79 -0.18 4.85
C PRO A 63 16.73 0.23 5.89
N PRO A 64 17.12 0.84 7.04
CA PRO A 64 16.17 1.28 8.07
C PRO A 64 15.09 2.21 7.53
N ARG A 65 15.42 3.04 6.55
CA ARG A 65 14.49 3.95 5.89
C ARG A 65 13.40 3.19 5.11
N LEU A 66 13.78 2.15 4.37
CA LEU A 66 12.84 1.31 3.64
C LEU A 66 11.90 0.56 4.59
N HIS A 67 12.44 0.09 5.72
CA HIS A 67 11.63 -0.53 6.78
C HIS A 67 10.58 0.47 7.31
N GLN A 68 11.00 1.68 7.65
CA GLN A 68 10.10 2.73 8.14
C GLN A 68 9.00 3.11 7.12
N HIS A 69 9.34 3.20 5.83
CA HIS A 69 8.35 3.48 4.80
C HIS A 69 7.32 2.35 4.67
N LEU A 70 7.77 1.10 4.69
CA LEU A 70 6.89 -0.07 4.62
C LEU A 70 6.02 -0.24 5.88
N ASP A 71 6.55 0.01 7.07
CA ASP A 71 5.76 0.06 8.31
C ASP A 71 4.65 1.11 8.21
N GLY A 72 4.98 2.30 7.68
CA GLY A 72 4.00 3.35 7.43
C GLY A 72 2.90 2.93 6.44
N VAL A 73 3.26 2.16 5.41
CA VAL A 73 2.32 1.61 4.43
C VAL A 73 1.40 0.57 5.07
N LEU A 74 1.92 -0.30 5.95
CA LEU A 74 1.10 -1.29 6.66
C LEU A 74 0.05 -0.63 7.54
N VAL A 75 0.43 0.43 8.28
CA VAL A 75 -0.51 1.22 9.09
C VAL A 75 -1.60 1.86 8.21
N ASP A 76 -1.23 2.39 7.05
CA ASP A 76 -2.21 2.99 6.14
C ASP A 76 -3.16 1.93 5.53
N PHE A 77 -2.68 0.72 5.22
CA PHE A 77 -3.53 -0.39 4.77
C PHE A 77 -4.50 -0.86 5.87
N ASP A 78 -4.05 -0.92 7.12
CA ASP A 78 -4.92 -1.24 8.25
C ASP A 78 -6.04 -0.20 8.40
N ALA A 79 -5.71 1.09 8.26
CA ALA A 79 -6.72 2.15 8.25
C ALA A 79 -7.72 1.99 7.07
N ILE A 80 -7.25 1.61 5.87
CA ILE A 80 -8.12 1.33 4.72
C ILE A 80 -9.11 0.19 5.02
N VAL A 81 -8.63 -0.90 5.64
CA VAL A 81 -9.46 -2.03 6.06
C VAL A 81 -10.54 -1.55 7.03
N GLN A 82 -10.16 -0.82 8.08
CA GLN A 82 -11.11 -0.32 9.07
C GLN A 82 -12.18 0.62 8.47
N PHE A 83 -11.79 1.51 7.54
CA PHE A 83 -12.74 2.38 6.86
C PHE A 83 -13.71 1.60 5.96
N ALA A 84 -13.22 0.60 5.27
CA ALA A 84 -14.04 -0.24 4.41
C ALA A 84 -14.99 -1.12 5.23
N ASP A 85 -14.51 -1.73 6.32
CA ASP A 85 -15.32 -2.55 7.23
C ASP A 85 -16.43 -1.74 7.90
N LEU A 86 -16.18 -0.46 8.23
CA LEU A 86 -17.22 0.44 8.74
C LEU A 86 -18.44 0.52 7.81
N VAL A 87 -18.23 0.46 6.49
CA VAL A 87 -19.31 0.50 5.48
C VAL A 87 -19.97 -0.87 5.33
N VAL A 88 -19.20 -1.95 5.46
CA VAL A 88 -19.71 -3.33 5.38
C VAL A 88 -20.63 -3.62 6.56
N ASP A 89 -20.15 -3.33 7.77
CA ASP A 89 -20.77 -3.75 9.02
C ASP A 89 -21.92 -2.83 9.47
N HIS A 90 -21.93 -1.58 9.01
CA HIS A 90 -22.90 -0.60 9.45
C HIS A 90 -23.70 0.01 8.28
N ASP A 91 -24.97 0.31 8.56
CA ASP A 91 -25.81 1.07 7.65
C ASP A 91 -25.53 2.58 7.87
N LEU A 92 -24.51 3.07 7.16
CA LEU A 92 -24.12 4.47 7.21
C LEU A 92 -25.09 5.37 6.44
N THR A 93 -25.28 6.60 6.93
CA THR A 93 -25.98 7.63 6.17
C THR A 93 -25.18 8.00 4.90
N PRO A 94 -25.83 8.47 3.81
CA PRO A 94 -25.12 8.87 2.59
C PRO A 94 -23.99 9.88 2.84
N ARG A 95 -24.21 10.85 3.72
CA ARG A 95 -23.17 11.82 4.12
C ARG A 95 -21.94 11.15 4.75
N ASN A 96 -22.14 10.17 5.63
CA ASN A 96 -21.04 9.45 6.25
C ASN A 96 -20.32 8.56 5.23
N ILE A 97 -21.06 7.97 4.28
CA ILE A 97 -20.49 7.20 3.16
C ILE A 97 -19.55 8.09 2.33
N GLY A 98 -19.98 9.30 1.95
CA GLY A 98 -19.13 10.24 1.21
C GLY A 98 -17.85 10.62 1.97
N HIS A 99 -17.94 10.81 3.30
CA HIS A 99 -16.77 11.03 4.15
C HIS A 99 -15.80 9.85 4.17
N VAL A 100 -16.32 8.62 4.26
CA VAL A 100 -15.50 7.39 4.23
C VAL A 100 -14.84 7.21 2.86
N ALA A 101 -15.57 7.40 1.75
CA ALA A 101 -15.01 7.32 0.41
C ALA A 101 -13.86 8.34 0.21
N ALA A 102 -14.02 9.56 0.70
CA ALA A 102 -12.96 10.57 0.65
C ALA A 102 -11.73 10.19 1.51
N ALA A 103 -11.95 9.61 2.69
CA ALA A 103 -10.88 9.11 3.56
C ALA A 103 -10.11 7.94 2.93
N LEU A 104 -10.82 6.99 2.31
CA LEU A 104 -10.24 5.89 1.55
C LEU A 104 -9.36 6.41 0.41
N ARG A 105 -9.90 7.32 -0.43
CA ARG A 105 -9.15 7.93 -1.53
C ARG A 105 -7.87 8.61 -1.03
N TYR A 106 -7.98 9.43 0.01
CA TYR A 106 -6.83 10.14 0.57
C TYR A 106 -5.75 9.17 1.07
N THR A 107 -6.16 8.14 1.80
CA THR A 107 -5.23 7.15 2.38
C THR A 107 -4.56 6.32 1.29
N LEU A 108 -5.32 5.88 0.28
CA LEU A 108 -4.80 5.14 -0.88
C LEU A 108 -3.81 5.95 -1.71
N THR A 109 -4.04 7.25 -1.90
CA THR A 109 -3.05 8.13 -2.55
C THR A 109 -1.72 8.13 -1.81
N ARG A 110 -1.75 8.26 -0.47
CA ARG A 110 -0.53 8.24 0.36
C ARG A 110 0.18 6.91 0.32
N VAL A 111 -0.56 5.80 0.38
CA VAL A 111 -0.03 4.44 0.22
C VAL A 111 0.70 4.32 -1.10
N LEU A 112 0.08 4.76 -2.19
CA LEU A 112 0.65 4.66 -3.53
C LEU A 112 1.93 5.50 -3.68
N GLU A 113 1.97 6.70 -3.10
CA GLU A 113 3.18 7.55 -3.08
C GLU A 113 4.33 6.86 -2.34
N ARG A 114 4.07 6.36 -1.13
CA ARG A 114 5.06 5.65 -0.31
C ARG A 114 5.56 4.36 -0.97
N LEU A 115 4.65 3.56 -1.54
CA LEU A 115 5.03 2.33 -2.24
C LEU A 115 5.90 2.61 -3.47
N ARG A 116 5.65 3.70 -4.21
CA ARG A 116 6.51 4.13 -5.33
C ARG A 116 7.87 4.64 -4.88
N GLU A 117 7.98 5.22 -3.69
CA GLU A 117 9.28 5.56 -3.09
C GLU A 117 10.06 4.29 -2.75
N VAL A 118 9.40 3.34 -2.07
CA VAL A 118 9.99 2.03 -1.73
C VAL A 118 10.44 1.29 -2.98
N GLU A 119 9.61 1.21 -4.02
CA GLU A 119 9.93 0.54 -5.28
C GLU A 119 11.20 1.15 -5.93
N ARG A 120 11.28 2.48 -6.00
CA ARG A 120 12.45 3.19 -6.55
C ARG A 120 13.72 2.93 -5.74
N GLU A 121 13.64 2.93 -4.42
CA GLU A 121 14.79 2.67 -3.54
C GLU A 121 15.26 1.21 -3.63
N LEU A 122 14.34 0.25 -3.78
CA LEU A 122 14.66 -1.16 -4.01
C LEU A 122 15.35 -1.40 -5.36
N ASP A 123 14.90 -0.72 -6.42
CA ASP A 123 15.52 -0.79 -7.75
C ASP A 123 16.92 -0.14 -7.76
N GLY A 124 17.08 1.00 -7.07
CA GLY A 124 18.37 1.68 -6.92
C GLY A 124 19.41 0.85 -6.15
N CYS A 125 18.99 0.12 -5.10
CA CYS A 125 19.88 -0.80 -4.37
C CYS A 125 20.37 -1.97 -5.22
N ALA A 126 19.65 -2.37 -6.28
CA ALA A 126 20.05 -3.48 -7.14
C ALA A 126 21.14 -3.09 -8.15
N THR A 127 21.29 -1.80 -8.46
CA THR A 127 22.27 -1.30 -9.44
C THR A 127 23.68 -1.08 -8.86
N ASP A 128 23.80 -0.88 -7.54
CA ASP A 128 25.09 -0.59 -6.90
C ASP A 128 25.97 -1.85 -6.71
N ASP A 129 25.35 -3.04 -6.62
CA ASP A 129 26.02 -4.35 -6.52
C ASP A 129 26.88 -4.72 -7.76
N ARG A 130 26.79 -3.98 -8.88
CA ARG A 130 27.49 -4.30 -10.15
C ARG A 130 28.75 -3.49 -10.43
N THR A 131 28.99 -2.41 -9.69
CA THR A 131 30.18 -1.59 -9.84
C THR A 131 31.10 -1.83 -8.65
N GLY A 132 32.11 -2.67 -8.81
CA GLY A 132 33.15 -2.91 -7.80
C GLY A 132 34.02 -1.69 -7.51
N LEU A 133 33.42 -0.63 -6.97
CA LEU A 133 34.06 0.59 -6.49
C LEU A 133 33.41 0.97 -5.16
N PRO A 134 34.20 1.29 -4.11
CA PRO A 134 33.65 1.65 -2.81
C PRO A 134 33.12 3.09 -2.87
N SER A 135 31.85 3.25 -3.20
CA SER A 135 31.16 4.51 -2.97
C SER A 135 30.53 4.48 -1.58
N THR A 136 31.11 5.29 -0.69
CA THR A 136 30.51 5.71 0.58
C THR A 136 29.17 6.40 0.32
N ILE A 137 28.08 5.64 0.22
CA ILE A 137 26.74 6.13 0.50
C ILE A 137 26.05 5.03 1.30
N THR A 138 25.65 5.40 2.50
CA THR A 138 24.98 4.57 3.50
C THR A 138 23.74 3.90 2.90
N CYS A 139 23.78 2.57 2.76
CA CYS A 139 22.58 1.72 2.75
C CYS A 139 22.04 1.58 4.18
#